data_AF-A0A7C1XZA0-F1
#
_entry.id   AF-A0A7C1XZA0-F1
#
_cell.length_a   1.000
_cell.length_b   1.000
_cell.length_c   1.000
_cell.angle_alpha   90.00
_cell.angle_beta   90.00
_cell.angle_gamma   90.00
#
_symmetry.space_group_name_H-M   'P 1'
#
loop_
_entity.id
_entity.type
_entity.pdbx_description
1 polymer ?
#
loop_
_entity_poly.entity_id
_entity_poly.type
_entity_poly.pdbx_seq_one_letter_code
_entity_poly.pdbx_strand_id
1 'polypeptide(L)' 'MANHKRGRPRNSRAGCLLCKPWKMNGVSTENADGEAFSDHKRRSAAGEEMGVRLDDSREEK' A
#
# COMPACT_ATOMS: atom_id res chain seq x y z
N MET A 1 7.77 3.67 -9.46
CA MET A 1 8.13 4.86 -10.27
C MET A 1 7.62 4.67 -11.70
N ALA A 2 6.98 5.67 -12.31
CA ALA A 2 6.55 5.55 -13.71
C ALA A 2 7.78 5.51 -14.62
N ASN A 3 7.87 4.52 -15.51
CA ASN A 3 8.98 4.40 -16.44
C ASN A 3 8.89 5.53 -17.48
N HIS A 4 9.87 6.43 -17.49
CA HIS A 4 9.90 7.64 -18.33
C HIS A 4 9.72 7.32 -19.83
N LYS A 5 10.26 6.20 -20.32
CA LYS A 5 10.10 5.77 -21.73
C LYS A 5 8.68 5.29 -22.04
N ARG A 6 7.97 4.77 -21.04
CA ARG A 6 6.64 4.19 -21.21
C ARG A 6 5.53 5.22 -21.11
N GLY A 7 5.74 6.32 -20.38
CA GLY A 7 4.76 7.40 -20.16
C GLY A 7 3.47 6.98 -19.42
N ARG A 8 3.29 5.68 -19.14
CA ARG A 8 2.10 5.11 -18.53
C ARG A 8 2.45 4.00 -17.52
N PRO A 9 1.61 3.79 -16.50
CA PRO A 9 1.76 2.66 -15.60
C PRO A 9 1.64 1.32 -16.34
N ARG A 10 2.27 0.27 -15.78
CA ARG A 10 2.23 -1.09 -16.36
C ARG A 10 0.83 -1.69 -16.33
N ASN A 11 0.03 -1.35 -15.32
CA ASN A 11 -1.38 -1.67 -15.23
C ASN A 11 -2.19 -0.40 -15.56
N SER A 12 -3.04 -0.46 -16.59
CA SER A 12 -3.88 0.67 -17.00
C SER A 12 -4.91 1.07 -15.95
N ARG A 13 -5.32 0.14 -15.08
CA ARG A 13 -6.25 0.39 -13.96
C ARG A 13 -5.55 1.00 -12.73
N ALA A 14 -4.22 1.12 -12.77
CA ALA A 14 -3.44 1.62 -11.65
C ALA A 14 -3.66 3.12 -11.39
N GLY A 15 -4.18 3.89 -12.35
CA GLY A 15 -4.28 5.34 -12.20
C GLY A 15 -2.92 6.00 -11.96
N CYS A 16 -2.89 7.19 -11.34
CA CYS A 16 -1.63 7.84 -10.97
C CYS A 16 -0.92 7.06 -9.84
N LEU A 17 0.30 6.59 -10.10
CA LEU A 17 1.10 5.81 -9.15
C LEU A 17 1.67 6.63 -7.98
N LEU A 18 1.64 7.97 -8.07
CA LEU A 18 2.07 8.87 -6.99
C LEU A 18 0.92 9.19 -6.02
N CYS A 19 -0.32 9.17 -6.51
CA CYS A 19 -1.50 9.42 -5.68
C CYS A 19 -2.05 8.14 -5.05
N LYS A 20 -1.68 6.97 -5.59
CA LYS A 20 -2.15 5.64 -5.15
C LYS A 20 -0.98 4.65 -5.14
N PRO A 21 -0.02 4.81 -4.21
CA PRO A 21 1.18 3.98 -4.14
C PRO A 21 0.85 2.48 -4.10
N TRP A 22 -0.20 2.08 -3.39
CA TRP A 22 -0.70 0.70 -3.33
C TRP A 22 -1.09 0.05 -4.67
N LYS A 23 -1.28 0.83 -5.73
CA LYS A 23 -1.54 0.31 -7.08
C LYS A 23 -0.26 0.04 -7.87
N MET A 24 0.90 0.40 -7.33
CA MET A 24 2.20 0.10 -7.90
C MET A 24 2.56 -1.37 -7.61
N ASN A 25 2.99 -2.08 -8.65
CA ASN A 25 3.42 -3.46 -8.49
C ASN A 25 4.65 -3.54 -7.58
N GLY A 26 4.63 -4.45 -6.60
CA GLY A 26 5.76 -4.74 -5.72
C GLY A 26 5.79 -3.91 -4.43
N VAL A 27 4.74 -3.16 -4.12
CA VAL A 27 4.60 -2.48 -2.82
C VAL A 27 4.10 -3.49 -1.77
N SER A 28 4.76 -3.56 -0.60
CA SER A 28 4.31 -4.40 0.52
C SER A 28 3.05 -3.80 1.15
N THR A 29 2.05 -4.64 1.40
CA THR A 29 0.80 -4.28 2.08
C THR A 29 0.95 -4.14 3.58
N GLU A 30 2.10 -4.49 4.16
CA GLU A 30 2.37 -4.38 5.60
C GLU A 30 2.51 -2.92 6.06
N ASN A 31 2.82 -2.01 5.14
CA ASN A 31 2.90 -0.58 5.43
C ASN A 31 1.54 0.10 5.22
N ALA A 32 1.29 1.19 5.95
CA ALA A 32 0.07 2.00 5.83
C ALA A 32 -0.21 2.50 4.39
N ASP A 33 0.84 2.88 3.65
CA ASP A 33 0.75 3.33 2.24
C ASP A 33 0.76 2.17 1.22
N GLY A 34 0.89 0.94 1.73
CA GLY A 34 1.03 -0.29 0.97
C GLY A 34 -0.25 -0.81 0.35
N GLU A 35 -1.38 -0.30 0.84
CA GLU A 35 -2.71 -0.71 0.46
C GLU A 35 -3.68 0.50 0.43
N ALA A 36 -4.94 0.26 0.09
CA ALA A 36 -5.95 1.30 0.24
C ALA A 36 -6.29 1.52 1.72
N PHE A 37 -6.47 2.77 2.14
CA PHE A 37 -6.84 3.11 3.53
C PHE A 37 -8.03 2.28 4.08
N SER A 38 -9.03 2.00 3.25
CA SER A 38 -10.17 1.16 3.63
C SER A 38 -9.77 -0.28 3.93
N ASP A 39 -8.81 -0.81 3.19
CA ASP A 39 -8.31 -2.17 3.37
C ASP A 39 -7.40 -2.25 4.60
N HIS A 40 -6.60 -1.20 4.83
CA HIS A 40 -5.80 -1.05 6.05
C HIS A 40 -6.67 -1.10 7.28
N LYS A 41 -7.72 -0.27 7.32
CA LYS A 41 -8.66 -0.25 8.44
C LYS A 41 -9.31 -1.61 8.67
N ARG A 42 -9.67 -2.34 7.61
CA ARG A 42 -10.23 -3.70 7.72
C ARG A 42 -9.21 -4.68 8.28
N ARG A 43 -7.95 -4.61 7.85
CA ARG A 43 -6.89 -5.49 8.35
C ARG A 43 -6.56 -5.19 9.81
N SER A 44 -6.43 -3.92 10.20
CA SER A 44 -6.19 -3.55 11.60
C SER A 44 -7.30 -4.05 12.51
N ALA A 45 -8.56 -3.87 12.11
CA ALA A 45 -9.71 -4.41 12.85
C ALA A 45 -9.68 -5.95 12.93
N ALA A 46 -9.30 -6.63 11.84
CA ALA A 46 -9.13 -8.07 11.80
C ALA A 46 -7.92 -8.58 12.62
N GLY A 47 -6.88 -7.76 12.78
CA GLY A 47 -5.76 -8.05 13.68
C GLY A 47 -6.18 -7.94 15.15
N GLU A 48 -6.97 -6.91 15.47
CA GLU A 48 -7.50 -6.67 16.81
C GLU A 48 -8.43 -7.81 17.28
N GLU A 49 -9.34 -8.28 16.43
CA GLU A 49 -10.21 -9.44 16.74
C GLU A 49 -9.43 -10.75 16.94
N MET A 50 -8.30 -10.91 16.24
CA MET A 50 -7.42 -12.07 16.35
C MET A 50 -6.40 -11.95 17.49
N GLY A 51 -6.38 -10.83 18.22
CA GLY A 51 -5.41 -10.56 19.30
C GLY A 51 -3.98 -10.29 18.81
N VAL A 52 -3.79 -10.03 17.50
CA VAL A 52 -2.50 -9.68 16.90
C VAL A 52 -2.38 -8.16 16.87
N ARG A 53 -1.71 -7.58 17.87
CA ARG A 53 -1.29 -6.18 17.83
C ARG A 53 -0.22 -6.01 16.75
N LEU A 54 -0.59 -5.48 15.59
CA LEU A 54 0.35 -5.00 14.60
C LEU A 54 0.90 -3.66 15.11
N ASP A 55 2.10 -3.70 15.67
CA ASP A 55 2.81 -2.50 16.12
C ASP A 55 3.42 -1.81 14.88
N ASP A 56 2.84 -0.67 14.46
CA ASP A 56 3.29 0.18 13.36
C ASP A 56 4.64 0.91 13.65
N SER A 57 5.48 0.41 14.58
CA SER A 57 6.72 1.06 15.01
C SER A 57 7.97 0.44 14.37
N ARG A 58 8.37 0.91 13.17
CA ARG A 58 9.77 0.97 12.68
C ARG A 58 9.77 1.45 11.22
N GLU A 59 10.62 2.36 10.74
CA GLU A 59 11.88 2.91 11.21
C GLU A 59 12.14 4.13 10.31
N GLU A 60 12.17 5.34 10.88
CA GLU A 60 12.79 6.49 10.20
C GLU A 60 14.27 6.13 9.95
N LYS A 61 14.71 6.26 8.70
CA LYS A 61 16.12 6.16 8.33
C LYS A 61 16.51 7.31 7.41
#